data_AF-A0A1S2MDL7-F1
#
_entry.id   AF-A0A1S2MDL7-F1
#
_cell.length_a   1.000
_cell.length_b   1.000
_cell.length_c   1.000
_cell.angle_alpha   90.00
_cell.angle_beta   90.00
_cell.angle_gamma   90.00
#
_symmetry.space_group_name_H-M   'P 1'
#
loop_
_entity.id
_entity.type
_entity.pdbx_description
1 polymer ?
#
loop_
_entity_poly.entity_id
_entity_poly.type
_entity_poly.pdbx_seq_one_letter_code
_entity_poly.pdbx_strand_id
1 'polypeptide(L)'
;MKKIDSIARRIFGWKLNSADKWFDVEKGVFIHDSDFQPDKNLDHAMLIVERLELFGFTYTKKDGSTVCFNDFCAKGDTLAEAITNAAYLIADNSSAADEWL
;
A
#
# COMPACT_ATOMS: atom_id res chain seq x y z
N MET A 1 5.15 12.67 4.86
CA MET A 1 5.08 11.95 3.57
C MET A 1 3.62 11.66 3.28
N LYS A 2 3.13 11.73 2.03
CA LYS A 2 1.71 11.38 1.80
C LYS A 2 1.53 9.87 2.02
N LYS A 3 0.35 9.45 2.46
CA LYS A 3 0.00 8.04 2.71
C LYS A 3 0.42 7.12 1.55
N ILE A 4 0.05 7.52 0.34
CA ILE A 4 0.32 6.78 -0.90
C ILE A 4 1.83 6.71 -1.22
N ASP A 5 2.59 7.77 -0.97
CA ASP A 5 4.04 7.77 -1.16
C ASP A 5 4.72 6.73 -0.27
N SER A 6 4.30 6.64 1.00
CA SER A 6 4.84 5.65 1.93
C SER A 6 4.57 4.22 1.42
N ILE A 7 3.35 3.94 0.95
CA ILE A 7 2.96 2.64 0.39
C ILE A 7 3.76 2.32 -0.88
N ALA A 8 3.80 3.24 -1.85
CA ALA A 8 4.53 3.07 -3.11
C ALA A 8 6.01 2.72 -2.84
N ARG A 9 6.64 3.41 -1.90
CA ARG A 9 8.06 3.22 -1.60
C ARG A 9 8.35 1.99 -0.74
N ARG A 10 7.56 1.75 0.31
CA ARG A 10 7.85 0.72 1.33
C ARG A 10 7.25 -0.64 1.01
N ILE A 11 6.09 -0.68 0.34
CA ILE A 11 5.40 -1.93 0.00
C ILE A 11 5.74 -2.35 -1.43
N PHE A 12 5.71 -1.42 -2.38
CA PHE A 12 6.01 -1.75 -3.77
C PHE A 12 7.48 -1.57 -4.15
N GLY A 13 8.29 -0.89 -3.34
CA GLY A 13 9.69 -0.61 -3.68
C GLY A 13 9.85 0.38 -4.84
N TRP A 14 8.80 1.10 -5.22
CA TRP A 14 8.85 2.05 -6.32
C TRP A 14 9.70 3.27 -5.95
N LYS A 15 10.50 3.73 -6.89
CA LYS A 15 11.38 4.88 -6.69
C LYS A 15 10.66 6.16 -7.08
N LEU A 16 10.79 7.20 -6.27
CA LEU A 16 10.29 8.53 -6.63
C LEU A 16 11.03 9.02 -7.87
N ASN A 17 10.29 9.37 -8.92
CA ASN A 17 10.85 9.87 -10.17
C ASN A 17 10.58 11.37 -10.36
N SER A 18 9.35 11.81 -10.08
CA SER A 18 8.94 13.24 -10.05
C SER A 18 7.84 13.44 -9.02
N ALA A 19 7.33 14.67 -8.89
CA ALA A 19 6.30 15.02 -7.89
C ALA A 19 4.99 14.22 -7.99
N ASP A 20 4.73 13.64 -9.16
CA ASP A 20 3.49 12.97 -9.60
C ASP A 20 3.73 11.54 -10.11
N LYS A 21 4.96 11.02 -10.00
CA LYS A 21 5.35 9.78 -10.67
C LYS A 21 6.34 8.97 -9.87
N TRP A 22 6.07 7.68 -9.79
CA TRP A 22 7.02 6.67 -9.33
C TRP A 22 7.51 5.80 -10.49
N PHE A 23 8.65 5.16 -10.30
CA PHE A 23 9.20 4.18 -11.22
C PHE A 23 9.20 2.80 -10.56
N ASP A 24 8.47 1.87 -11.17
CA ASP A 24 8.47 0.46 -10.80
C ASP A 24 9.72 -0.19 -11.42
N VAL A 25 10.69 -0.50 -10.55
CA VAL A 25 11.97 -1.08 -10.96
C VAL A 25 11.80 -2.52 -11.43
N GLU A 26 10.84 -3.27 -10.88
CA GLU A 26 10.59 -4.67 -11.24
C GLU A 26 10.00 -4.77 -12.66
N LYS A 27 9.10 -3.84 -13.00
CA LYS A 27 8.39 -3.84 -14.29
C LYS A 27 9.00 -2.90 -15.33
N GLY A 28 9.90 -2.00 -14.93
CA GLY A 28 10.51 -1.01 -15.82
C GLY A 28 9.53 0.04 -16.34
N VAL A 29 8.47 0.36 -15.58
CA VAL A 29 7.41 1.29 -15.99
C VAL A 29 7.27 2.46 -15.03
N PHE A 30 6.76 3.57 -15.56
CA PHE A 30 6.39 4.73 -14.76
C PHE A 30 4.92 4.66 -14.36
N ILE A 31 4.62 5.03 -13.12
CA ILE A 31 3.29 5.01 -12.55
C ILE A 31 2.95 6.41 -12.09
N HIS A 32 1.93 7.00 -12.71
CA HIS A 32 1.46 8.32 -12.34
C HIS A 32 0.54 8.24 -11.11
N ASP A 33 0.43 9.32 -10.33
CA ASP A 33 -0.44 9.38 -9.15
C ASP A 33 -1.93 9.15 -9.48
N SER A 34 -2.35 9.48 -10.69
CA SER A 34 -3.67 9.17 -11.24
C SER A 34 -3.91 7.68 -11.47
N ASP A 35 -2.84 6.94 -11.75
CA ASP A 35 -2.89 5.53 -12.13
C ASP A 35 -2.82 4.62 -10.90
N PHE A 36 -2.49 5.18 -9.73
CA PHE A 36 -2.47 4.47 -8.46
C PHE A 36 -3.16 5.28 -7.34
N GLN A 37 -4.46 5.08 -7.24
CA GLN A 37 -5.36 5.73 -6.27
C GLN A 37 -6.07 4.72 -5.35
N PRO A 38 -5.34 3.99 -4.49
CA PRO A 38 -5.91 2.89 -3.71
C PRO A 38 -6.91 3.35 -2.64
N ASP A 39 -6.84 4.60 -2.16
CA ASP A 39 -7.86 5.13 -1.25
C ASP A 39 -9.25 5.28 -1.93
N LYS A 40 -9.30 5.32 -3.27
CA LYS A 40 -10.52 5.61 -4.05
C LYS A 40 -10.96 4.48 -4.98
N ASN A 41 -10.02 3.64 -5.40
CA ASN A 41 -10.26 2.56 -6.35
C ASN A 41 -9.92 1.23 -5.67
N LEU A 42 -10.92 0.34 -5.58
CA LEU A 42 -10.77 -0.95 -4.94
C LEU A 42 -9.77 -1.85 -5.68
N ASP A 43 -9.73 -1.83 -7.01
CA ASP A 43 -8.79 -2.65 -7.78
C ASP A 43 -7.35 -2.25 -7.46
N HIS A 44 -7.09 -0.96 -7.33
CA HIS A 44 -5.78 -0.45 -6.90
C HIS A 44 -5.45 -0.84 -5.46
N ALA A 45 -6.44 -0.82 -4.56
CA ALA A 45 -6.26 -1.30 -3.19
C ALA A 45 -5.96 -2.80 -3.14
N MET A 46 -6.58 -3.61 -4.00
CA MET A 46 -6.31 -5.05 -4.05
C MET A 46 -4.88 -5.37 -4.50
N LEU A 47 -4.23 -4.53 -5.32
CA LEU A 47 -2.79 -4.67 -5.61
C LEU A 47 -1.93 -4.61 -4.35
N ILE A 48 -2.36 -3.83 -3.34
CA ILE A 48 -1.66 -3.77 -2.04
C ILE A 48 -1.84 -5.08 -1.28
N VAL A 49 -3.06 -5.64 -1.31
CA VAL A 49 -3.36 -6.94 -0.68
C VAL A 49 -2.46 -8.01 -1.27
N GLU A 50 -2.44 -8.14 -2.60
CA GLU A 50 -1.61 -9.11 -3.31
C GLU A 50 -0.13 -8.94 -2.96
N ARG A 51 0.37 -7.71 -2.95
CA ARG A 51 1.78 -7.44 -2.65
C ARG A 51 2.14 -7.80 -1.20
N LEU A 52 1.29 -7.47 -0.23
CA LEU A 52 1.52 -7.80 1.17
C LEU A 52 1.40 -9.30 1.45
N GLU A 53 0.51 -10.01 0.76
CA GLU A 53 0.42 -11.47 0.85
C GLU A 53 1.69 -12.17 0.36
N LEU A 54 2.33 -11.64 -0.70
CA LEU A 54 3.66 -12.11 -1.15
C LEU A 54 4.75 -11.91 -0.08
N PHE A 55 4.58 -10.95 0.82
CA PHE A 55 5.47 -10.74 1.97
C PHE A 55 5.03 -11.50 3.24
N GLY A 56 4.02 -12.37 3.14
CA GLY A 56 3.57 -13.21 4.23
C GLY A 56 2.57 -12.56 5.19
N PHE A 57 2.01 -11.40 4.84
CA PHE A 57 0.88 -10.84 5.58
C PHE A 57 -0.42 -11.58 5.25
N THR A 58 -1.26 -11.79 6.26
CA THR A 58 -2.60 -12.35 6.05
C THR A 58 -3.62 -11.23 6.01
N TYR A 59 -4.30 -11.08 4.87
CA TYR A 59 -5.42 -10.15 4.73
C TYR A 59 -6.68 -10.72 5.39
N THR A 60 -7.36 -9.90 6.19
CA THR A 60 -8.65 -10.26 6.81
C THR A 60 -9.58 -9.07 6.85
N LYS A 61 -10.82 -9.27 6.39
CA LYS A 61 -11.91 -8.30 6.51
C LYS A 61 -12.78 -8.68 7.71
N LYS A 62 -12.84 -7.83 8.74
CA LYS A 62 -13.54 -8.13 10.00
C LYS A 62 -15.01 -7.68 10.00
N ASP A 63 -15.27 -6.42 9.66
CA ASP A 63 -16.62 -5.83 9.60
C ASP A 63 -16.68 -4.67 8.58
N GLY A 64 -17.83 -3.98 8.51
CA GLY A 64 -18.30 -3.14 7.38
C GLY A 64 -17.27 -2.32 6.60
N SER A 65 -16.21 -1.84 7.26
CA SER A 65 -15.05 -1.23 6.59
C SER A 65 -13.76 -1.39 7.42
N THR A 66 -13.59 -2.47 8.19
CA THR A 66 -12.35 -2.74 8.93
C THR A 66 -11.57 -3.85 8.26
N VAL A 67 -10.32 -3.56 7.93
CA VAL A 67 -9.36 -4.47 7.32
C VAL A 67 -8.16 -4.64 8.23
N CYS A 68 -7.63 -5.85 8.28
CA CYS A 68 -6.40 -6.17 8.96
C CYS A 68 -5.42 -6.87 8.02
N PHE A 69 -4.15 -6.57 8.20
CA PHE A 69 -3.02 -7.36 7.72
C PHE A 69 -2.26 -7.85 8.95
N ASN A 70 -2.44 -9.12 9.31
CA ASN A 70 -2.03 -9.65 10.63
C ASN A 70 -2.60 -8.76 11.77
N ASP A 71 -1.73 -8.15 12.57
CA ASP A 71 -2.10 -7.28 13.69
C ASP A 71 -2.32 -5.80 13.29
N PHE A 72 -2.00 -5.44 12.04
CA PHE A 72 -2.19 -4.07 11.54
C PHE A 72 -3.62 -3.90 11.02
N CYS A 73 -4.49 -3.37 11.88
CA CYS A 73 -5.89 -3.15 11.56
C CYS A 73 -6.20 -1.66 11.37
N ALA A 74 -6.96 -1.31 10.35
CA ALA A 74 -7.51 0.02 10.17
C ALA A 74 -8.93 -0.02 9.61
N LYS A 75 -9.66 1.06 9.87
CA LYS A 75 -10.98 1.32 9.32
C LYS A 75 -10.88 2.36 8.20
N GLY A 76 -11.76 2.29 7.21
CA GLY A 76 -12.01 3.35 6.24
C GLY A 76 -13.51 3.61 6.08
N ASP A 77 -13.89 4.61 5.29
CA ASP A 77 -15.29 4.79 4.90
C ASP A 77 -15.67 3.79 3.80
N THR A 78 -14.69 3.39 2.98
CA THR A 78 -14.81 2.32 1.99
C THR A 78 -13.84 1.17 2.24
N LEU A 79 -14.05 0.04 1.58
CA LEU A 79 -13.10 -1.07 1.62
C LEU A 79 -11.71 -0.68 1.06
N ALA A 80 -11.69 0.09 -0.02
CA ALA A 80 -10.45 0.56 -0.66
C ALA A 80 -9.63 1.44 0.30
N GLU A 81 -10.32 2.36 0.99
CA GLU A 81 -9.71 3.19 2.02
C GLU A 81 -9.26 2.37 3.23
N ALA A 82 -10.06 1.39 3.68
CA ALA A 82 -9.69 0.54 4.81
C ALA A 82 -8.40 -0.26 4.55
N ILE A 83 -8.29 -0.85 3.35
CA ILE A 83 -7.07 -1.52 2.89
C ILE A 83 -5.90 -0.55 2.89
N THR A 84 -6.07 0.62 2.29
CA THR A 84 -5.00 1.62 2.17
C THR A 84 -4.55 2.15 3.53
N ASN A 85 -5.49 2.36 4.47
CA ASN A 85 -5.19 2.75 5.84
C ASN A 85 -4.39 1.68 6.57
N ALA A 86 -4.80 0.40 6.47
CA ALA A 86 -4.11 -0.69 7.15
C ALA A 86 -2.70 -0.90 6.58
N ALA A 87 -2.56 -0.81 5.27
CA ALA A 87 -1.26 -0.87 4.59
C ALA A 87 -0.35 0.31 4.96
N TYR A 88 -0.91 1.51 5.13
CA TYR A 88 -0.15 2.66 5.61
C TYR A 88 0.41 2.42 7.01
N LEU A 89 -0.34 1.79 7.92
CA LEU A 89 0.19 1.44 9.24
C LEU A 89 1.43 0.55 9.13
N ILE A 90 1.47 -0.38 8.18
CA ILE A 90 2.66 -1.21 7.92
C ILE A 90 3.80 -0.34 7.38
N ALA A 91 3.52 0.47 6.35
CA ALA A 91 4.53 1.32 5.71
C ALA A 91 5.12 2.38 6.66
N ASP A 92 4.31 2.92 7.57
CA ASP A 92 4.69 3.96 8.54
C ASP A 92 5.32 3.38 9.81
N ASN A 93 4.87 2.22 10.27
CA ASN A 93 5.45 1.50 11.41
C ASN A 93 6.68 0.65 11.01
N SER A 94 7.06 0.66 9.73
CA SER A 94 8.36 0.16 9.27
C SER A 94 9.50 1.08 9.73
N SER A 95 9.74 1.13 11.05
CA SER A 95 11.08 1.34 11.60
C SER A 95 12.01 0.15 11.30
N ALA A 96 11.43 -0.96 10.81
CA ALA A 96 12.13 -2.14 10.37
C ALA A 96 12.58 -2.02 8.91
N ALA A 97 13.90 -2.01 8.80
CA ALA A 97 14.69 -2.64 7.74
C ALA A 97 15.06 -1.78 6.52
N ASP A 98 16.22 -1.14 6.68
CA ASP A 98 17.30 -1.07 5.68
C ASP A 98 17.73 -2.47 5.13
N GLU A 99 17.02 -3.57 5.46
CA GLU A 99 17.27 -4.94 4.99
C GLU A 99 16.38 -5.36 3.79
N TRP A 100 15.56 -4.45 3.25
CA TRP A 100 14.77 -4.68 2.02
C TRP A 100 15.35 -3.96 0.79
N LEU A 101 16.64 -3.60 0.83
CA LEU A 101 17.40 -3.00 -0.27
C LEU A 101 18.50 -3.94 -0.77
#